data_AF-A0A653BMJ9-F1
#
_entry.id   AF-A0A653BMJ9-F1
#
_cell.length_a   1.000
_cell.length_b   1.000
_cell.length_c   1.000
_cell.angle_alpha   90.00
_cell.angle_beta   90.00
_cell.angle_gamma   90.00
#
_symmetry.space_group_name_H-M   'P 1'
#
loop_
_entity.id
_entity.type
_entity.pdbx_description
1 polymer ?
#
loop_
_entity_poly.entity_id
_entity_poly.type
_entity_poly.pdbx_seq_one_letter_code
_entity_poly.pdbx_strand_id
1 'polypeptide(L)'
;MKLPKSGDEPEDGGREVRRAARRIRHHRVRDSDHVSEMLKLCLQKICDLQSELESEDTSPHDAEAAGYTACALETLRFLSSQGLSHDHPVVKRIREKLLKEGDK
;
A
#
# COMPACT_ATOMS: atom_id res chain seq x y z
N MET A 1 -26.63 82.63 -17.29
CA MET A 1 -27.04 81.52 -16.41
C MET A 1 -25.88 80.53 -16.37
N LYS A 2 -25.20 80.39 -15.22
CA LYS A 2 -24.01 79.54 -15.03
C LYS A 2 -24.44 78.35 -14.16
N LEU A 3 -24.31 77.13 -14.69
CA LEU A 3 -24.58 75.88 -13.97
C LEU A 3 -23.42 75.56 -13.01
N PRO A 4 -23.69 75.00 -11.81
CA PRO A 4 -22.65 74.67 -10.84
C PRO A 4 -21.96 73.35 -11.20
N LYS A 5 -20.62 73.31 -11.05
CA LYS A 5 -19.82 72.08 -10.99
C LYS A 5 -19.92 71.54 -9.56
N SER A 6 -20.74 70.52 -9.35
CA SER A 6 -20.71 69.67 -8.17
C SER A 6 -19.78 68.50 -8.45
N GLY A 7 -18.72 68.38 -7.65
CA GLY A 7 -17.77 67.28 -7.72
C GLY A 7 -16.89 67.26 -6.48
N ASP A 8 -17.53 67.17 -5.31
CA ASP A 8 -16.86 66.88 -4.05
C ASP A 8 -17.07 65.40 -3.67
N GLU A 9 -15.95 64.69 -3.52
CA GLU A 9 -15.68 63.51 -2.65
C GLU A 9 -16.28 62.13 -3.02
N PRO A 10 -15.72 60.99 -2.55
CA PRO A 10 -14.30 60.65 -2.29
C PRO A 10 -13.91 59.27 -2.90
N GLU A 11 -12.71 59.14 -3.49
CA GLU A 11 -12.13 57.84 -3.83
C GLU A 11 -11.44 57.19 -2.62
N ASP A 12 -12.18 56.45 -1.78
CA ASP A 12 -11.57 55.60 -0.72
C ASP A 12 -12.04 54.13 -0.76
N GLY A 13 -12.90 53.74 -1.71
CA GLY A 13 -13.39 52.34 -1.83
C GLY A 13 -12.35 51.34 -2.35
N GLY A 14 -11.26 51.79 -2.99
CA GLY A 14 -10.33 50.90 -3.71
C GLY A 14 -9.31 50.17 -2.85
N ARG A 15 -9.02 50.67 -1.63
CA ARG A 15 -7.94 50.15 -0.78
C ARG A 15 -8.35 48.90 -0.02
N GLU A 16 -9.62 48.84 0.38
CA GLU A 16 -10.18 47.72 1.14
C GLU A 16 -10.41 46.49 0.25
N VAL A 17 -10.92 46.70 -0.97
CA VAL A 17 -11.12 45.65 -1.99
C VAL A 17 -9.80 44.96 -2.34
N ARG A 18 -8.70 45.73 -2.50
CA ARG A 18 -7.36 45.18 -2.77
C ARG A 18 -6.83 44.35 -1.59
N ARG A 19 -7.10 44.75 -0.35
CA ARG A 19 -6.73 43.99 0.87
C ARG A 19 -7.56 42.72 1.02
N ALA A 20 -8.85 42.74 0.69
CA ALA A 20 -9.71 41.55 0.69
C ALA A 20 -9.25 40.54 -0.37
N ALA A 21 -8.96 40.99 -1.60
CA ALA A 21 -8.46 40.12 -2.67
C ALA A 21 -7.10 39.48 -2.38
N ARG A 22 -6.22 40.14 -1.61
CA ARG A 22 -4.95 39.54 -1.14
C ARG A 22 -5.19 38.44 -0.10
N ARG A 23 -6.12 38.63 0.84
CA ARG A 23 -6.48 37.63 1.86
C ARG A 23 -7.06 36.36 1.23
N ILE A 24 -7.95 36.51 0.25
CA ILE A 24 -8.56 35.37 -0.47
C ILE A 24 -7.48 34.57 -1.24
N ARG A 25 -6.52 35.25 -1.86
CA ARG A 25 -5.40 34.58 -2.55
C ARG A 25 -4.50 33.80 -1.59
N HIS A 26 -4.13 34.39 -0.46
CA HIS A 26 -3.32 33.68 0.56
C HIS A 26 -4.04 32.47 1.15
N HIS A 27 -5.37 32.56 1.32
CA HIS A 27 -6.17 31.43 1.80
C HIS A 27 -6.16 30.28 0.80
N ARG A 28 -6.38 30.56 -0.50
CA ARG A 28 -6.35 29.53 -1.54
C ARG A 28 -4.98 28.85 -1.68
N VAL A 29 -3.89 29.60 -1.50
CA VAL A 29 -2.54 29.03 -1.52
C VAL A 29 -2.32 28.10 -0.32
N ARG A 30 -2.68 28.53 0.91
CA ARG A 30 -2.57 27.68 2.10
C ARG A 30 -3.44 26.42 2.03
N ASP A 31 -4.64 26.51 1.48
CA ASP A 31 -5.50 25.33 1.31
C ASP A 31 -4.91 24.38 0.26
N SER A 32 -4.35 24.92 -0.82
CA SER A 32 -3.64 24.13 -1.83
C SER A 32 -2.42 23.41 -1.24
N ASP A 33 -1.68 24.07 -0.35
CA ASP A 33 -0.54 23.49 0.36
C ASP A 33 -1.00 22.38 1.31
N HIS A 34 -2.08 22.62 2.06
CA HIS A 34 -2.64 21.64 2.99
C HIS A 34 -3.19 20.39 2.26
N VAL A 35 -3.92 20.57 1.16
CA VAL A 35 -4.41 19.45 0.33
C VAL A 35 -3.24 18.66 -0.25
N SER A 36 -2.19 19.35 -0.70
CA SER A 36 -0.97 18.71 -1.20
C SER A 36 -0.28 17.88 -0.11
N GLU A 37 -0.19 18.39 1.12
CA GLU A 37 0.33 17.63 2.28
C GLU A 37 -0.53 16.40 2.58
N MET A 38 -1.85 16.53 2.58
CA MET A 38 -2.76 15.41 2.81
C MET A 38 -2.62 14.33 1.73
N LEU A 39 -2.47 14.73 0.46
CA LEU A 39 -2.23 13.78 -0.64
C LEU A 39 -0.90 13.05 -0.48
N LYS A 40 0.16 13.73 -0.03
CA LYS A 40 1.45 13.08 0.27
C LYS A 40 1.33 12.06 1.40
N LEU A 41 0.60 12.40 2.47
CA LEU A 41 0.37 11.48 3.59
C LEU A 41 -0.45 10.26 3.15
N CYS A 42 -1.48 10.45 2.33
CA CYS A 42 -2.26 9.36 1.75
C CYS A 42 -1.38 8.46 0.86
N LEU A 43 -0.57 9.04 -0.02
CA LEU A 43 0.34 8.28 -0.88
C LEU A 43 1.37 7.49 -0.07
N GLN A 44 1.98 8.11 0.95
CA GLN A 44 2.92 7.43 1.84
C GLN A 44 2.25 6.22 2.49
N LYS A 45 1.05 6.39 3.03
CA LYS A 45 0.32 5.29 3.68
C LYS A 45 -0.06 4.17 2.71
N ILE A 46 -0.39 4.50 1.46
CA ILE A 46 -0.63 3.48 0.43
C ILE A 46 0.65 2.69 0.16
N CYS A 47 1.80 3.37 0.01
CA CYS A 47 3.08 2.70 -0.20
C CYS A 47 3.47 1.81 0.99
N ASP A 48 3.27 2.29 2.22
CA ASP A 48 3.55 1.52 3.44
C ASP A 48 2.69 0.24 3.48
N LEU A 49 1.36 0.38 3.24
CA LEU A 49 0.44 -0.76 3.19
C LEU A 49 0.77 -1.74 2.05
N GLN A 50 1.20 -1.25 0.89
CA GLN A 50 1.65 -2.10 -0.21
C GLN A 50 2.92 -2.87 0.17
N SER A 51 3.86 -2.23 0.86
CA SER A 51 5.08 -2.90 1.34
C SER A 51 4.80 -3.95 2.41
N GLU A 52 3.82 -3.72 3.29
CA GLU A 52 3.38 -4.70 4.29
C GLU A 52 2.74 -5.91 3.60
N LEU A 53 1.89 -5.69 2.60
CA LEU A 53 1.26 -6.76 1.82
C LEU A 53 2.26 -7.54 0.95
N GLU A 54 3.27 -6.87 0.38
CA GLU A 54 4.38 -7.52 -0.33
C GLU A 54 5.31 -8.27 0.63
N SER A 55 5.36 -7.90 1.91
CA SER A 55 6.11 -8.66 2.93
C SER A 55 5.31 -9.86 3.46
N GLU A 56 3.98 -9.77 3.48
CA GLU A 56 3.04 -10.87 3.68
C GLU A 56 2.77 -11.63 2.36
N ASP A 57 3.77 -11.68 1.48
CA ASP A 57 3.83 -12.63 0.37
C ASP A 57 4.03 -14.04 0.95
N THR A 58 2.98 -14.56 1.59
CA THR A 58 2.63 -15.97 1.44
C THR A 58 2.41 -16.18 -0.04
N SER A 59 3.52 -16.33 -0.77
CA SER A 59 3.46 -16.59 -2.19
C SER A 59 2.51 -17.77 -2.36
N PRO A 60 1.55 -17.73 -3.29
CA PRO A 60 0.68 -18.88 -3.54
C PRO A 60 1.51 -20.14 -3.84
N HIS A 61 2.75 -19.95 -4.30
CA HIS A 61 3.73 -21.01 -4.47
C HIS A 61 4.14 -21.70 -3.16
N ASP A 62 4.24 -20.96 -2.04
CA ASP A 62 4.58 -21.49 -0.72
C ASP A 62 3.42 -22.29 -0.10
N ALA A 63 2.18 -21.82 -0.24
CA ALA A 63 1.02 -22.57 0.26
C ALA A 63 0.79 -23.89 -0.50
N GLU A 64 0.95 -23.89 -1.82
CA GLU A 64 0.85 -25.09 -2.64
C GLU A 64 2.00 -26.07 -2.35
N ALA A 65 3.25 -25.59 -2.31
CA ALA A 65 4.41 -26.39 -1.97
C ALA A 65 4.33 -26.97 -0.54
N ALA A 66 3.83 -26.20 0.41
CA ALA A 66 3.56 -26.66 1.77
C ALA A 66 2.49 -27.75 1.79
N GLY A 67 1.44 -27.62 0.98
CA GLY A 67 0.40 -28.63 0.79
C GLY A 67 0.94 -29.95 0.26
N TYR A 68 1.76 -29.91 -0.81
CA TYR A 68 2.43 -31.10 -1.33
C TYR A 68 3.37 -31.74 -0.31
N THR A 69 4.15 -30.93 0.40
CA THR A 69 5.05 -31.40 1.46
C THR A 69 4.28 -32.10 2.58
N ALA A 70 3.18 -31.50 3.05
CA ALA A 70 2.32 -32.08 4.07
C ALA A 70 1.73 -33.44 3.62
N CYS A 71 1.25 -33.52 2.39
CA CYS A 71 0.73 -34.76 1.81
C CYS A 71 1.80 -35.87 1.71
N ALA A 72 3.02 -35.51 1.30
CA ALA A 72 4.15 -36.44 1.25
C ALA A 72 4.51 -36.98 2.65
N LEU A 73 4.56 -36.11 3.66
CA LEU A 73 4.84 -36.50 5.04
C LEU A 73 3.76 -37.40 5.62
N GLU A 74 2.48 -37.11 5.37
CA GLU A 74 1.38 -37.95 5.84
C GLU A 74 1.41 -39.32 5.17
N THR A 75 1.78 -39.40 3.88
CA THR A 75 1.99 -40.68 3.19
C THR A 75 3.08 -41.51 3.86
N LEU A 76 4.22 -40.89 4.22
CA LEU A 76 5.30 -41.58 4.92
C LEU A 76 4.87 -42.05 6.32
N ARG A 77 4.07 -41.24 7.03
CA ARG A 77 3.48 -41.60 8.32
C ARG A 77 2.53 -42.79 8.18
N PHE A 78 1.67 -42.78 7.17
CA PHE A 78 0.78 -43.89 6.86
C PHE A 78 1.56 -45.18 6.60
N LEU A 79 2.58 -45.15 5.73
CA LEU A 79 3.41 -46.33 5.45
C LEU A 79 4.09 -46.87 6.71
N SER A 80 4.57 -45.99 7.57
CA SER A 80 5.17 -46.36 8.86
C SER A 80 4.15 -47.06 9.77
N SER A 81 2.90 -46.58 9.80
CA SER A 81 1.80 -47.22 10.56
C SER A 81 1.42 -48.60 10.04
N GLN A 82 1.68 -48.88 8.76
CA GLN A 82 1.50 -50.20 8.14
C GLN A 82 2.70 -51.14 8.39
N GLY A 83 3.68 -50.72 9.20
CA GLY A 83 4.85 -51.52 9.57
C GLY A 83 6.03 -51.41 8.60
N LEU A 84 6.00 -50.48 7.64
CA LEU A 84 7.14 -50.24 6.76
C LEU A 84 8.16 -49.33 7.46
N SER A 85 9.36 -49.86 7.68
CA SER A 85 10.49 -49.07 8.21
C SER A 85 10.89 -47.96 7.25
N HIS A 86 11.49 -46.89 7.78
CA HIS A 86 12.09 -45.81 6.99
C HIS A 86 13.20 -46.28 6.04
N ASP A 87 13.82 -47.43 6.31
CA ASP A 87 14.84 -48.05 5.44
C ASP A 87 14.24 -48.91 4.32
N HIS A 88 12.92 -49.12 4.32
CA HIS A 88 12.25 -49.90 3.29
C HIS A 88 12.48 -49.24 1.92
N PRO A 89 12.88 -49.99 0.87
CA PRO A 89 13.28 -49.41 -0.42
C PRO A 89 12.20 -48.54 -1.06
N VAL A 90 10.92 -48.86 -0.84
CA VAL A 90 9.80 -48.04 -1.32
C VAL A 90 9.70 -46.72 -0.54
N VAL A 91 9.80 -46.76 0.78
CA VAL A 91 9.72 -45.56 1.64
C VAL A 91 10.88 -44.62 1.35
N LYS A 92 12.10 -45.17 1.19
CA LYS A 92 13.28 -44.41 0.83
C LYS A 92 13.14 -43.70 -0.52
N ARG A 93 12.68 -44.41 -1.57
CA ARG A 93 12.45 -43.80 -2.89
C ARG A 93 11.38 -42.71 -2.85
N ILE A 94 10.29 -42.91 -2.11
CA ILE A 94 9.22 -41.91 -1.96
C ILE A 94 9.77 -40.67 -1.26
N ARG A 95 10.50 -40.84 -0.16
CA ARG A 95 11.14 -39.75 0.57
C ARG A 95 12.14 -38.97 -0.30
N GLU A 96 12.97 -39.68 -1.06
CA GLU A 96 13.94 -39.05 -1.97
C GLU A 96 13.25 -38.27 -3.10
N LYS A 97 12.15 -38.81 -3.66
CA LYS A 97 11.42 -38.12 -4.74
C LYS A 97 10.57 -36.94 -4.29
N LEU A 98 9.99 -37.02 -3.09
CA LEU A 98 9.02 -36.03 -2.62
C LEU A 98 9.61 -34.98 -1.68
N LEU A 99 10.72 -35.27 -1.00
CA LEU A 99 11.30 -34.39 0.04
C LEU A 99 12.77 -34.02 -0.22
N LYS A 100 13.40 -34.55 -1.28
CA LYS A 100 14.73 -34.12 -1.75
C LYS A 100 14.61 -33.45 -3.11
N GLU A 101 14.07 -32.24 -3.13
CA GLU A 101 14.40 -31.25 -4.15
C GLU A 101 14.81 -29.97 -3.43
N GLY A 102 16.13 -29.77 -3.31
CA GLY A 102 16.71 -28.63 -2.61
C GLY A 102 18.24 -28.58 -2.63
N ASP A 103 18.89 -29.28 -3.57
CA ASP A 103 20.32 -29.12 -3.87
C ASP A 103 20.44 -28.83 -5.37
N LYS A 104 20.18 -27.56 -5.73
CA LYS A 104 20.67 -26.94 -6.96
C LYS A 104 21.24 -25.58 -6.60
#